data_AF-A0A5C5Q5Z3-F1
#
_entry.id   AF-A0A5C5Q5Z3-F1
#
_cell.length_a   1.000
_cell.length_b   1.000
_cell.length_c   1.000
_cell.angle_alpha   90.00
_cell.angle_beta   90.00
_cell.angle_gamma   90.00
#
_symmetry.space_group_name_H-M   'P 1'
#
loop_
_entity.id
_entity.type
_entity.pdbx_description
1 polymer ?
#
loop_
_entity_poly.entity_id
_entity_poly.type
_entity_poly.pdbx_seq_one_letter_code
_entity_poly.pdbx_strand_id
1 'polypeptide(L)'
;MTTKEIRISLSDVDGDKKPDVLVELYEGKEVTFSSFVTASKNPGPFDTVKVKVDVDGDGQTNGTDDKLLLQLANTAAELLK
;
A
#
# COMPACT_ATOMS: atom_id res chain seq x y z
N MET A 1 14.03 -18.79 -12.38
CA MET A 1 12.96 -18.21 -11.54
C MET A 1 13.21 -16.73 -11.45
N THR A 2 12.16 -15.92 -11.62
CA THR A 2 12.26 -14.47 -11.49
C THR A 2 12.09 -14.09 -10.02
N THR A 3 12.90 -13.15 -9.52
CA THR A 3 12.79 -12.66 -8.13
C THR A 3 11.47 -11.94 -7.94
N LYS A 4 10.78 -12.23 -6.83
CA LYS A 4 9.61 -11.46 -6.39
C LYS A 4 10.01 -10.54 -5.25
N GLU A 5 9.68 -9.26 -5.38
CA GLU A 5 9.99 -8.24 -4.38
C GLU A 5 8.73 -7.51 -3.95
N ILE A 6 8.64 -7.14 -2.68
CA ILE A 6 7.69 -6.14 -2.19
C ILE A 6 8.50 -4.88 -1.92
N ARG A 7 8.13 -3.76 -2.55
CA ARG A 7 8.73 -2.46 -2.29
C ARG A 7 7.70 -1.57 -1.61
N ILE A 8 8.11 -0.95 -0.51
CA ILE A 8 7.27 -0.05 0.26
C ILE A 8 8.01 1.28 0.40
N SER A 9 7.31 2.38 0.12
CA SER A 9 7.90 3.73 0.17
C SER A 9 6.91 4.76 0.72
N LEU A 10 7.45 5.86 1.23
CA LEU A 10 6.68 7.04 1.65
C LEU A 10 6.80 8.12 0.57
N SER A 11 5.68 8.50 -0.03
CA SER A 11 5.64 9.50 -1.11
C SER A 11 4.26 10.17 -1.18
N ASP A 12 4.19 11.43 -1.62
CA ASP A 12 2.92 12.09 -1.94
C ASP A 12 2.40 11.57 -3.29
N VAL A 13 1.51 10.57 -3.26
CA VAL A 13 1.00 9.89 -4.46
C VAL A 13 -0.24 10.59 -4.98
N ASP A 14 -1.10 11.11 -4.09
CA ASP A 14 -2.34 11.77 -4.49
C ASP A 14 -2.26 13.30 -4.64
N GLY A 15 -1.10 13.90 -4.37
CA GLY A 15 -0.79 15.30 -4.61
C GLY A 15 -1.30 16.24 -3.51
N ASP A 16 -1.69 15.71 -2.35
CA ASP A 16 -2.25 16.49 -1.24
C ASP A 16 -1.18 17.08 -0.29
N LYS A 17 0.11 16.90 -0.62
CA LYS A 17 1.30 17.33 0.12
C LYS A 17 1.50 16.63 1.46
N LYS A 18 0.90 15.46 1.65
CA LYS A 18 1.16 14.56 2.79
C LYS A 18 1.82 13.28 2.28
N PRO A 19 2.63 12.61 3.11
CA PRO A 19 3.15 11.31 2.72
C PRO A 19 1.99 10.30 2.66
N ASP A 20 1.97 9.48 1.61
CA ASP A 20 1.22 8.23 1.48
C ASP A 20 2.18 7.04 1.60
N VAL A 21 1.64 5.86 1.88
CA VAL A 21 2.39 4.61 1.81
C VAL A 21 2.09 3.92 0.49
N LEU A 22 3.08 3.87 -0.41
CA LEU A 22 3.01 3.14 -1.67
C LEU A 22 3.54 1.72 -1.47
N VAL A 23 2.78 0.72 -1.91
CA VAL A 23 3.13 -0.71 -1.87
C VAL A 23 3.11 -1.27 -3.28
N GLU A 24 4.24 -1.82 -3.72
CA GLU A 24 4.40 -2.39 -5.05
C GLU A 24 4.95 -3.83 -4.98
N LEU A 25 4.43 -4.71 -5.83
CA LEU A 25 5.05 -6.01 -6.07
C LEU A 25 5.76 -5.97 -7.42
N TYR A 26 6.99 -6.46 -7.42
CA TYR A 26 7.79 -6.64 -8.61
C TYR A 26 8.01 -8.11 -8.90
N GLU A 27 7.92 -8.48 -10.17
CA GLU A 27 8.50 -9.71 -10.70
C GLU A 27 9.67 -9.33 -11.61
N GLY A 28 10.89 -9.43 -11.07
CA GLY A 28 12.10 -8.97 -11.74
C GLY A 28 12.16 -7.45 -11.78
N LYS A 29 11.98 -6.86 -12.97
CA LYS A 29 11.96 -5.40 -13.17
C LYS A 29 10.56 -4.84 -13.42
N GLU A 30 9.56 -5.70 -13.52
CA GLU A 30 8.19 -5.31 -13.86
C GLU A 30 7.37 -5.18 -12.59
N VAL A 31 6.61 -4.10 -12.49
CA VAL A 31 5.58 -3.93 -11.46
C VAL A 31 4.39 -4.79 -11.86
N THR A 32 4.08 -5.79 -11.04
CA THR A 32 2.90 -6.64 -11.23
C THR A 32 1.71 -6.15 -10.41
N PHE A 33 1.97 -5.34 -9.39
CA PHE A 33 0.97 -4.76 -8.51
C PHE A 33 1.45 -3.42 -7.96
N SER A 34 0.54 -2.45 -7.86
CA SER A 34 0.79 -1.18 -7.18
C SER A 34 -0.51 -0.73 -6.50
N SER A 35 -0.41 -0.39 -5.21
CA SER A 35 -1.49 0.22 -4.44
C SER A 35 -0.90 1.19 -3.43
N PHE A 36 -1.71 2.10 -2.93
CA PHE A 36 -1.29 3.07 -1.94
C PHE A 36 -2.37 3.37 -0.91
N VAL A 37 -1.90 3.73 0.27
CA VAL A 37 -2.71 4.04 1.44
C VAL A 37 -2.41 5.46 1.90
N THR A 38 -3.47 6.24 2.09
CA THR A 38 -3.38 7.66 2.47
C THR A 38 -3.95 7.88 3.87
N ALA A 39 -3.63 9.02 4.47
CA ALA A 39 -4.26 9.47 5.71
C ALA A 39 -5.40 10.45 5.40
N SER A 40 -6.63 10.12 5.81
CA SER A 40 -7.79 11.01 5.61
C SER A 40 -7.70 12.33 6.39
N LYS A 41 -6.85 12.37 7.43
CA LYS A 41 -6.64 13.52 8.33
C LYS A 41 -5.17 13.89 8.41
N ASN A 42 -4.89 15.17 8.63
CA ASN A 42 -3.54 15.67 8.87
C ASN A 42 -3.44 16.44 10.20
N PRO A 43 -2.64 15.99 11.18
CA PRO A 43 -1.99 14.68 11.25
C PRO A 43 -3.01 13.55 11.51
N GLY A 44 -2.75 12.34 11.04
CA GLY A 44 -3.63 11.19 11.24
C GLY A 44 -2.99 9.87 10.80
N PRO A 45 -3.55 8.71 11.20
CA PRO A 45 -3.09 7.40 10.72
C PRO A 45 -3.43 7.19 9.24
N PHE A 46 -2.70 6.29 8.60
CA PHE A 46 -3.07 5.78 7.27
C PHE A 46 -4.33 4.93 7.39
N ASP A 47 -5.44 5.40 6.81
CA ASP A 47 -6.78 4.84 7.03
C ASP A 47 -7.58 4.61 5.73
N THR A 48 -7.02 5.01 4.59
CA THR A 48 -7.73 4.98 3.31
C THR A 48 -6.91 4.27 2.24
N VAL A 49 -7.40 3.13 1.74
CA VAL A 49 -6.83 2.45 0.57
C VAL A 49 -7.40 3.07 -0.70
N LYS A 50 -6.54 3.54 -1.61
CA LYS A 50 -6.98 4.23 -2.85
C LYS A 50 -7.11 3.28 -4.05
N VAL A 51 -6.31 2.22 -4.09
CA VAL A 51 -6.38 1.18 -5.13
C VAL A 51 -6.72 -0.15 -4.47
N LYS A 52 -7.96 -0.58 -4.67
CA LYS A 52 -8.46 -1.84 -4.11
C LYS A 52 -7.99 -3.03 -4.95
N VAL A 53 -7.69 -4.14 -4.29
CA VAL A 53 -7.17 -5.37 -4.90
C VAL A 53 -7.48 -6.54 -3.98
N ASP A 54 -7.62 -7.73 -4.54
CA ASP A 54 -7.69 -9.01 -3.81
C ASP A 54 -6.27 -9.41 -3.35
N VAL A 55 -5.92 -9.10 -2.10
CA VAL A 55 -4.58 -9.42 -1.54
C VAL A 55 -4.59 -10.68 -0.69
N ASP A 56 -5.75 -11.15 -0.24
CA ASP A 56 -5.88 -12.41 0.49
C ASP A 56 -6.12 -13.63 -0.44
N GLY A 57 -6.41 -13.38 -1.71
CA GLY A 57 -6.57 -14.38 -2.76
C GLY A 57 -7.91 -15.10 -2.72
N ASP A 58 -8.94 -14.52 -2.09
CA ASP A 58 -10.27 -15.12 -1.96
C ASP A 58 -11.15 -14.93 -3.21
N GLY A 59 -10.65 -14.20 -4.22
CA GLY A 59 -11.34 -13.91 -5.47
C GLY A 59 -12.30 -12.72 -5.39
N GLN A 60 -12.34 -12.00 -4.27
CA GLN A 60 -13.15 -10.82 -4.05
C GLN A 60 -12.27 -9.64 -3.64
N THR A 61 -12.76 -8.44 -3.91
CA THR A 61 -12.13 -7.21 -3.42
C THR A 61 -13.04 -6.59 -2.37
N ASN A 62 -12.72 -6.82 -1.10
CA ASN A 62 -13.58 -6.55 0.03
C ASN A 62 -12.81 -5.88 1.20
N GLY A 63 -13.46 -5.78 2.37
CA GLY A 63 -12.89 -5.08 3.52
C GLY A 63 -11.72 -5.82 4.20
N THR A 64 -11.57 -7.13 3.97
CA THR A 64 -10.44 -7.92 4.46
C THR A 64 -9.16 -7.49 3.76
N ASP A 65 -9.23 -7.27 2.45
CA ASP A 65 -8.11 -6.76 1.65
C ASP A 65 -7.63 -5.40 2.12
N ASP A 66 -8.59 -4.48 2.28
CA ASP A 66 -8.32 -3.13 2.74
C ASP A 66 -7.64 -3.17 4.12
N LYS A 67 -8.11 -4.06 5.02
CA LYS A 67 -7.53 -4.22 6.35
C LYS A 67 -6.09 -4.73 6.30
N LEU A 68 -5.76 -5.67 5.42
CA LEU A 68 -4.41 -6.19 5.26
C LEU A 68 -3.46 -5.12 4.71
N LEU A 69 -3.88 -4.37 3.69
CA LEU A 69 -3.11 -3.26 3.14
C LEU A 69 -2.89 -2.15 4.18
N LEU A 70 -3.93 -1.79 4.93
CA LEU A 70 -3.84 -0.81 6.03
C LEU A 70 -2.84 -1.27 7.10
N GLN A 71 -2.88 -2.53 7.50
CA GLN A 71 -1.97 -3.07 8.51
C GLN A 71 -0.52 -3.07 8.02
N LEU A 72 -0.28 -3.50 6.78
CA LEU A 72 1.06 -3.47 6.17
C LEU A 72 1.58 -2.03 6.06
N ALA A 73 0.75 -1.11 5.55
CA ALA A 73 1.13 0.28 5.35
C ALA A 73 1.49 0.97 6.66
N ASN A 74 0.66 0.84 7.70
CA ASN A 74 0.96 1.42 9.01
C ASN A 74 2.21 0.79 9.65
N THR A 75 2.40 -0.52 9.53
CA THR A 75 3.61 -1.19 10.04
C THR A 75 4.87 -0.69 9.32
N ALA A 76 4.83 -0.61 7.99
CA ALA A 76 5.94 -0.12 7.20
C ALA A 76 6.23 1.35 7.46
N ALA A 77 5.20 2.19 7.64
CA ALA A 77 5.37 3.58 8.01
C ALA A 77 6.13 3.74 9.33
N GLU A 78 5.90 2.89 10.35
CA GLU A 78 6.70 2.91 11.58
C GLU A 78 8.16 2.51 11.35
N LEU A 79 8.45 1.62 10.38
CA LEU A 79 9.81 1.18 10.06
C LEU A 79 10.60 2.17 9.20
N LEU A 80 9.90 2.99 8.42
CA LEU A 80 10.47 3.93 7.45
C LEU A 80 10.59 5.37 7.98
N LYS A 81 10.15 5.64 9.22
CA LYS A 81 10.30 6.92 9.92
C LYS A 81 11.75 7.21 10.31
#